data_AF-A0A445MB45-F1
#
_entry.id   AF-A0A445MB45-F1
#
_cell.length_a   1.000
_cell.length_b   1.000
_cell.length_c   1.000
_cell.angle_alpha   90.00
_cell.angle_beta   90.00
_cell.angle_gamma   90.00
#
_symmetry.space_group_name_H-M   'P 1'
#
loop_
_entity.id
_entity.type
_entity.pdbx_description
1 polymer ?
#
loop_
_entity_poly.entity_id
_entity_poly.type
_entity_poly.pdbx_seq_one_letter_code
_entity_poly.pdbx_strand_id
1 'polypeptide(L)'
;MRVYDRMICFVNCHFAAHLEAVSRRNADFDHIYRTMSFSRPTTGLHGAAAGPTSVQLHRGVNAIGSQPDDGKPELSEADMVVFLGDFNYRLHSITYDEARDMVSQRCFDWLREKDQLRAEMKAGKVFQGMREGHFKFPPTYKFERHQAGLSGYDSSEKKRIPAWCDRILYRDSRSISVAECSLQCPVVSSITLYEACMDVTDSDHKPVRCIFSVEIAHADELIKRQEYGQIIASNEKIRSFLEESCAIPEITVSTNNIILQNQDTSILRITNKCEKYKAVFQIVAEGHSNIQGSANASELCARCSFGFPFWLEVNPACGIVKPGQTIEVSVHHEDLHTQEDLVDGIPQNWQCEDTRDKEVVILVNITGTGSTEGKSHRVHVHHCFPFRSEDRKGSSRRNQSSQLQRSDVKTGNSSDADPGSFHLR
;
A
#
# COMPACT_ATOMS: atom_id res chain seq x y z
N MET A 1 -0.73 16.22 9.89
CA MET A 1 0.12 15.04 10.19
C MET A 1 -0.66 14.04 11.02
N ARG A 2 -0.23 12.77 11.04
CA ARG A 2 -0.81 11.75 11.93
C ARG A 2 0.24 11.32 12.96
N VAL A 3 -0.16 11.24 14.22
CA VAL A 3 0.64 10.67 15.31
C VAL A 3 -0.19 9.53 15.89
N TYR A 4 0.33 8.31 15.80
CA TYR A 4 -0.50 7.11 15.93
C TYR A 4 -1.72 7.17 15.00
N ASP A 5 -2.93 7.03 15.54
CA ASP A 5 -4.21 7.13 14.84
C ASP A 5 -4.83 8.55 14.88
N ARG A 6 -4.15 9.54 15.50
CA ARG A 6 -4.69 10.90 15.71
C ARG A 6 -4.19 11.92 14.71
N MET A 7 -5.07 12.83 14.31
CA MET A 7 -4.79 13.89 13.34
C MET A 7 -4.42 15.20 14.04
N ILE A 8 -3.20 15.68 13.78
CA ILE A 8 -2.71 16.98 14.26
C ILE A 8 -2.49 17.89 13.06
N CYS A 9 -3.06 19.09 13.09
CA CYS A 9 -2.97 20.07 12.02
C CYS A 9 -2.27 21.36 12.50
N PHE A 10 -1.43 21.92 11.64
CA PHE A 10 -0.74 23.19 11.86
C PHE A 10 -1.09 24.14 10.73
N VAL A 11 -1.54 25.34 11.08
CA VAL A 11 -1.94 26.38 10.15
C VAL A 11 -1.11 27.62 10.44
N ASN A 12 -0.25 28.00 9.48
CA ASN A 12 0.49 29.25 9.55
C ASN A 12 -0.24 30.34 8.76
N CYS A 13 -0.56 31.46 9.40
CA CYS A 13 -1.33 32.56 8.81
C CYS A 13 -0.57 33.88 8.84
N HIS A 14 -0.87 34.72 7.86
CA HIS A 14 -0.54 36.14 7.85
C HIS A 14 -1.81 36.92 7.52
N PHE A 15 -2.44 37.55 8.52
CA PHE A 15 -3.71 38.26 8.34
C PHE A 15 -3.53 39.72 7.95
N ALA A 16 -4.62 40.36 7.52
CA ALA A 16 -4.65 41.76 7.13
C ALA A 16 -4.01 42.70 8.17
N ALA A 17 -3.07 43.51 7.69
CA ALA A 17 -2.38 44.54 8.47
C ALA A 17 -3.27 45.78 8.74
N HIS A 18 -2.73 46.71 9.53
CA HIS A 18 -3.33 47.98 9.98
C HIS A 18 -4.29 47.88 11.17
N LEU A 19 -4.28 48.93 12.01
CA LEU A 19 -5.04 49.00 13.25
C LEU A 19 -6.54 48.78 13.05
N GLU A 20 -7.12 49.44 12.05
CA GLU A 20 -8.58 49.44 11.78
C GLU A 20 -9.11 48.16 11.14
N ALA A 21 -8.25 47.28 10.62
CA ALA A 21 -8.67 46.14 9.81
C ALA A 21 -9.14 44.91 10.63
N VAL A 22 -9.70 45.11 11.83
CA VAL A 22 -10.14 44.03 12.74
C VAL A 22 -11.13 43.10 12.06
N SER A 23 -12.20 43.65 11.46
CA SER A 23 -13.21 42.86 10.77
C SER A 23 -12.64 42.06 9.59
N ARG A 24 -11.59 42.58 8.95
CA ARG A 24 -10.91 41.88 7.85
C ARG A 24 -10.10 40.70 8.35
N ARG A 25 -9.39 40.85 9.49
CA ARG A 25 -8.67 39.74 10.13
C ARG A 25 -9.62 38.63 10.61
N ASN A 26 -10.78 38.99 11.15
CA ASN A 26 -11.80 38.00 11.50
C ASN A 26 -12.28 37.25 10.24
N ALA A 27 -12.52 37.98 9.14
CA ALA A 27 -12.92 37.37 7.87
C ALA A 27 -11.82 36.49 7.26
N ASP A 28 -10.54 36.86 7.39
CA ASP A 28 -9.40 36.05 6.97
C ASP A 28 -9.40 34.71 7.73
N PHE A 29 -9.60 34.74 9.06
CA PHE A 29 -9.75 33.54 9.87
C PHE A 29 -10.94 32.68 9.42
N ASP A 30 -12.12 33.27 9.29
CA ASP A 30 -13.35 32.55 8.91
C ASP A 30 -13.21 31.88 7.54
N HIS A 31 -12.58 32.58 6.58
CA HIS A 31 -12.30 32.04 5.27
C HIS A 31 -11.38 30.82 5.37
N ILE A 32 -10.23 30.97 6.02
CA ILE A 32 -9.25 29.88 6.17
C ILE A 32 -9.86 28.68 6.89
N TYR A 33 -10.58 28.90 7.98
CA TYR A 33 -11.17 27.83 8.78
C TYR A 33 -12.19 27.01 7.98
N ARG A 34 -12.95 27.65 7.07
CA ARG A 34 -13.99 27.01 6.26
C ARG A 34 -13.49 26.38 4.97
N THR A 35 -12.43 26.94 4.36
CA THR A 35 -12.02 26.54 3.01
C THR A 35 -10.72 25.76 2.97
N MET A 36 -9.94 25.73 4.06
CA MET A 36 -8.68 25.01 4.09
C MET A 36 -8.92 23.50 4.20
N SER A 37 -8.65 22.81 3.09
CA SER A 37 -8.69 21.35 2.99
C SER A 37 -7.30 20.78 2.81
N PHE A 38 -7.02 19.64 3.45
CA PHE A 38 -5.79 18.88 3.20
C PHE A 38 -6.11 17.65 2.38
N SER A 39 -5.26 17.33 1.39
CA SER A 39 -5.37 16.04 0.69
C SER A 39 -5.05 14.91 1.66
N ARG A 40 -5.90 13.88 1.75
CA ARG A 40 -5.51 12.64 2.42
C ARG A 40 -4.34 12.05 1.63
N PRO A 41 -3.26 11.58 2.28
CA PRO A 41 -2.33 10.70 1.60
C PRO A 41 -3.16 9.51 1.13
N THR A 42 -3.29 9.34 -0.18
CA THR A 42 -3.87 8.14 -0.75
C THR A 42 -2.99 6.98 -0.31
N THR A 43 -3.43 6.23 0.70
CA THR A 43 -3.00 4.85 0.88
C THR A 43 -3.54 4.07 -0.31
N GLY A 44 -2.89 4.25 -1.46
CA GLY A 44 -3.01 3.32 -2.56
C GLY A 44 -2.55 1.97 -2.04
N LEU A 45 -3.33 0.93 -2.34
CA LEU A 45 -2.79 -0.41 -2.41
C LEU A 45 -1.49 -0.32 -3.21
N HIS A 46 -0.37 -0.55 -2.55
CA HIS A 46 0.93 -1.00 -3.04
C HIS A 46 1.98 -0.52 -2.04
N GLY A 47 2.48 -1.47 -1.25
CA GLY A 47 3.59 -1.23 -0.34
C GLY A 47 4.82 -0.78 -1.13
N ALA A 48 5.32 0.41 -0.83
CA ALA A 48 6.72 0.76 -0.92
C ALA A 48 6.94 2.00 -0.04
N ALA A 49 7.96 1.92 0.81
CA ALA A 49 8.42 3.01 1.63
C ALA A 49 8.79 4.23 0.77
N ALA A 50 8.27 5.42 1.10
CA ALA A 50 8.82 6.70 0.67
C ALA A 50 8.48 7.77 1.72
N GLY A 51 9.51 8.52 2.13
CA GLY A 51 9.50 9.44 3.28
C GLY A 51 8.59 10.66 3.15
N PRO A 52 8.50 11.48 4.21
CA PRO A 52 7.62 12.63 4.24
C PRO A 52 8.34 13.83 3.64
N THR A 53 7.94 14.28 2.46
CA THR A 53 7.83 15.70 2.08
C THR A 53 7.53 15.82 0.60
N SER A 54 6.28 16.12 0.25
CA SER A 54 6.00 17.05 -0.85
C SER A 54 4.61 17.64 -0.67
N VAL A 55 4.57 18.97 -0.50
CA VAL A 55 3.36 19.77 -0.65
C VAL A 55 3.18 19.94 -2.15
N GLN A 56 2.34 19.13 -2.79
CA GLN A 56 1.94 19.36 -4.17
C GLN A 56 0.82 20.41 -4.21
N LEU A 57 1.20 21.65 -4.48
CA LEU A 57 0.27 22.73 -4.81
C LEU A 57 -0.14 22.60 -6.29
N HIS A 58 -1.17 21.80 -6.58
CA HIS A 58 -1.74 21.78 -7.93
C HIS A 58 -2.67 22.97 -8.13
N ARG A 59 -2.13 24.01 -8.79
CA ARG A 59 -2.90 25.09 -9.41
C ARG A 59 -3.36 24.59 -10.79
N GLY A 60 -4.67 24.35 -10.93
CA GLY A 60 -5.28 23.97 -12.21
C GLY A 60 -6.65 24.62 -12.34
N VAL A 61 -6.78 25.51 -13.33
CA VAL A 61 -8.01 26.21 -13.68
C VAL A 61 -8.83 25.31 -14.63
N ASN A 62 -10.11 25.16 -14.26
CA ASN A 62 -11.30 24.74 -15.04
C ASN A 62 -11.34 23.35 -15.72
N ALA A 63 -12.24 22.49 -15.23
CA ALA A 63 -13.10 21.66 -16.07
C ALA A 63 -14.41 21.30 -15.33
N ILE A 64 -15.51 21.39 -16.08
CA ILE A 64 -16.91 21.22 -15.69
C ILE A 64 -17.22 19.73 -15.45
N GLY A 65 -17.90 19.39 -14.34
CA GLY A 65 -18.55 18.08 -14.16
C GLY A 65 -18.37 17.43 -12.79
N SER A 66 -19.39 17.55 -11.94
CA SER A 66 -19.83 16.64 -10.87
C SER A 66 -18.87 15.56 -10.33
N GLN A 67 -18.40 15.75 -9.09
CA GLN A 67 -18.27 14.72 -8.07
C GLN A 67 -18.75 15.32 -6.73
N PRO A 68 -19.45 14.57 -5.85
CA PRO A 68 -19.65 15.01 -4.48
C PRO A 68 -18.27 15.16 -3.82
N ASP A 69 -18.10 16.19 -3.00
CA ASP A 69 -16.86 16.54 -2.32
C ASP A 69 -16.23 15.31 -1.64
N ASP A 70 -15.20 14.75 -2.26
CA ASP A 70 -14.63 13.46 -1.93
C ASP A 70 -13.74 13.60 -0.69
N GLY A 71 -14.36 13.58 0.49
CA GLY A 71 -13.76 13.19 1.77
C GLY A 71 -12.46 13.90 2.17
N LYS A 72 -12.24 15.14 1.73
CA LYS A 72 -11.07 15.92 2.15
C LYS A 72 -11.26 16.32 3.61
N PRO A 73 -10.34 15.93 4.52
CA PRO A 73 -10.47 16.26 5.92
C PRO A 73 -10.44 17.77 6.11
N GLU A 74 -11.52 18.27 6.68
CA GLU A 74 -11.63 19.65 7.15
C GLU A 74 -10.75 19.86 8.40
N LEU A 75 -10.45 21.13 8.71
CA LEU A 75 -9.80 21.50 9.97
C LEU A 75 -10.60 21.07 11.22
N SER A 76 -11.92 20.92 11.07
CA SER A 76 -12.83 20.47 12.12
C SER A 76 -12.59 19.00 12.51
N GLU A 77 -12.17 18.15 11.56
CA GLU A 77 -11.93 16.71 11.77
C GLU A 77 -10.64 16.40 12.55
N ALA A 78 -9.71 17.37 12.64
CA ALA A 78 -8.46 17.14 13.34
C ALA A 78 -8.68 17.05 14.86
N ASP A 79 -8.03 16.08 15.51
CA ASP A 79 -8.06 15.92 16.97
C ASP A 79 -7.35 17.08 17.68
N MET A 80 -6.36 17.68 17.02
CA MET A 80 -5.69 18.90 17.44
C MET A 80 -5.40 19.83 16.26
N VAL A 81 -5.64 21.13 16.43
CA VAL A 81 -5.33 22.18 15.46
C VAL A 81 -4.53 23.25 16.14
N VAL A 82 -3.41 23.65 15.54
CA VAL A 82 -2.56 24.76 15.99
C VAL A 82 -2.56 25.84 14.92
N PHE A 83 -3.07 27.01 15.25
CA PHE A 83 -2.93 28.21 14.45
C PHE A 83 -1.74 29.02 14.95
N LEU A 84 -0.86 29.44 14.05
CA LEU A 84 0.28 30.28 14.38
C LEU A 84 0.56 31.30 13.28
N GLY A 85 1.31 32.36 13.60
CA GLY A 85 1.82 33.31 12.62
C GLY A 85 1.55 34.76 12.98
N ASP A 86 1.64 35.64 11.99
CA ASP A 86 1.35 37.07 12.13
C ASP A 86 -0.15 37.31 11.95
N PHE A 87 -0.88 37.30 13.08
CA PHE A 87 -2.32 37.56 13.06
C PHE A 87 -2.62 39.06 12.98
N ASN A 88 -1.62 39.93 13.10
CA ASN A 88 -1.73 41.37 12.89
C ASN A 88 -2.77 42.13 13.74
N TYR A 89 -3.33 41.52 14.79
CA TYR A 89 -4.14 42.23 15.77
C TYR A 89 -3.28 43.20 16.58
N ARG A 90 -3.85 44.37 16.88
CA ARG A 90 -3.12 45.50 17.48
C ARG A 90 -3.71 45.87 18.84
N LEU A 91 -3.05 46.82 19.52
CA LEU A 91 -3.62 47.45 20.70
C LEU A 91 -4.59 48.55 20.29
N HIS A 92 -5.79 48.57 20.87
CA HIS A 92 -6.81 49.59 20.60
C HIS A 92 -6.93 50.59 21.76
N SER A 93 -7.49 51.77 21.47
CA SER A 93 -7.82 52.79 22.49
C SER A 93 -6.63 53.15 23.40
N ILE A 94 -5.45 53.28 22.80
CA ILE A 94 -4.18 53.65 23.44
C ILE A 94 -3.34 54.46 22.43
N THR A 95 -2.61 55.45 22.91
CA THR A 95 -1.66 56.21 22.08
C THR A 95 -0.29 55.54 22.02
N TYR A 96 0.57 55.98 21.09
CA TYR A 96 1.94 55.47 21.00
C TYR A 96 2.75 55.74 22.28
N ASP A 97 2.69 56.96 22.81
CA ASP A 97 3.48 57.35 23.97
C ASP A 97 3.04 56.56 25.22
N GLU A 98 1.72 56.43 25.47
CA GLU A 98 1.19 55.58 26.54
C GLU A 98 1.62 54.12 26.39
N ALA A 99 1.58 53.56 25.18
CA ALA A 99 2.01 52.19 24.94
C ALA A 99 3.50 52.01 25.25
N ARG A 100 4.35 52.96 24.85
CA ARG A 100 5.79 52.95 25.14
C ARG A 100 6.07 53.06 26.64
N ASP A 101 5.34 53.92 27.34
CA ASP A 101 5.46 54.09 28.79
C ASP A 101 5.07 52.80 29.54
N MET A 102 3.98 52.16 29.16
CA MET A 102 3.56 50.90 29.77
C MET A 102 4.51 49.75 29.47
N VAL A 103 5.11 49.72 28.26
CA VAL A 103 6.17 48.76 27.93
C VAL A 103 7.42 48.99 28.78
N SER A 104 7.84 50.25 28.98
CA SER A 104 9.03 50.57 29.78
C SER A 104 8.86 50.19 31.25
N GLN A 105 7.64 50.36 31.78
CA GLN A 105 7.25 49.93 33.13
C GLN A 105 6.97 48.42 33.24
N ARG A 106 7.06 47.66 32.13
CA ARG A 106 6.71 46.23 32.04
C ARG A 106 5.29 45.90 32.50
N CYS A 107 4.37 46.85 32.37
CA CYS A 107 2.96 46.71 32.72
C CYS A 107 2.17 45.98 31.62
N PHE A 108 2.61 44.76 31.27
CA PHE A 108 2.06 44.01 30.14
C PHE A 108 0.64 43.50 30.39
N ASP A 109 0.25 43.27 31.65
CA ASP A 109 -1.13 42.88 32.00
C ASP A 109 -2.13 43.94 31.53
N TRP A 110 -1.84 45.21 31.80
CA TRP A 110 -2.70 46.31 31.40
C TRP A 110 -2.77 46.46 29.87
N LEU A 111 -1.64 46.31 29.18
CA LEU A 111 -1.60 46.34 27.72
C LEU A 111 -2.40 45.18 27.08
N ARG A 112 -2.41 43.99 27.69
CA ARG A 112 -3.20 42.85 27.21
C ARG A 112 -4.71 43.10 27.26
N GLU A 113 -5.20 43.94 28.16
CA GLU A 113 -6.62 44.34 28.18
C GLU A 113 -7.01 45.23 26.99
N LYS A 114 -6.02 45.76 26.27
CA LYS A 114 -6.20 46.55 25.03
C LYS A 114 -5.94 45.73 23.76
N ASP A 115 -5.68 44.43 23.87
CA ASP A 115 -5.37 43.56 22.73
C ASP A 115 -6.65 43.20 21.95
N GLN A 116 -6.71 43.57 20.68
CA GLN A 116 -7.86 43.32 19.82
C GLN A 116 -8.18 41.82 19.69
N LEU A 117 -7.17 40.95 19.58
CA LEU A 117 -7.41 39.50 19.44
C LEU A 117 -8.14 38.94 20.66
N ARG A 118 -7.66 39.27 21.87
CA ARG A 118 -8.30 38.85 23.13
C ARG A 118 -9.74 39.37 23.23
N ALA A 119 -9.98 40.62 22.84
CA ALA A 119 -11.32 41.20 22.84
C ALA A 119 -12.27 40.46 21.87
N GLU A 120 -11.81 40.19 20.64
CA GLU A 120 -12.63 39.53 19.61
C GLU A 120 -12.86 38.04 19.94
N MET A 121 -11.89 37.34 20.52
CA MET A 121 -12.07 35.97 21.04
C MET A 121 -13.07 35.94 22.20
N LYS A 122 -12.96 36.86 23.15
CA LYS A 122 -13.89 36.97 24.29
C LYS A 122 -15.32 37.28 23.83
N ALA A 123 -15.46 38.06 22.76
CA ALA A 123 -16.74 38.34 22.11
C ALA A 123 -17.26 37.17 21.24
N GLY A 124 -16.51 36.07 21.11
CA GLY A 124 -16.88 34.90 20.32
C GLY A 124 -16.87 35.13 18.81
N LYS A 125 -16.13 36.14 18.32
CA LYS A 125 -16.12 36.52 16.90
C LYS A 125 -15.03 35.84 16.08
N VAL A 126 -14.00 35.30 16.71
CA VAL A 126 -12.86 34.66 16.05
C VAL A 126 -12.31 33.53 16.92
N PHE A 127 -11.70 32.51 16.31
CA PHE A 127 -11.02 31.40 16.99
C PHE A 127 -11.88 30.68 18.04
N GLN A 128 -13.16 30.45 17.74
CA GLN A 128 -14.10 29.80 18.66
C GLN A 128 -13.61 28.39 19.05
N GLY A 129 -13.65 28.10 20.35
CA GLY A 129 -13.17 26.84 20.91
C GLY A 129 -11.63 26.68 20.95
N MET A 130 -10.87 27.65 20.45
CA MET A 130 -9.41 27.66 20.58
C MET A 130 -8.99 28.34 21.88
N ARG A 131 -7.77 28.01 22.31
CA ARG A 131 -7.14 28.52 23.52
C ARG A 131 -5.78 29.11 23.19
N GLU A 132 -5.39 30.09 23.97
CA GLU A 132 -4.07 30.71 23.92
C GLU A 132 -3.39 30.55 25.29
N GLY A 133 -2.08 30.33 25.30
CA GLY A 133 -1.31 30.30 26.54
C GLY A 133 -1.24 31.69 27.19
N HIS A 134 -1.21 31.75 28.51
CA HIS A 134 -0.91 33.00 29.19
C HIS A 134 0.55 33.39 28.95
N PHE A 135 0.78 34.54 28.31
CA PHE A 135 2.10 35.04 27.99
C PHE A 135 2.48 36.27 28.82
N LYS A 136 3.79 36.39 29.12
CA LYS A 136 4.37 37.51 29.89
C LYS A 136 5.43 38.30 29.13
N PHE A 137 5.68 37.95 27.86
CA PHE A 137 6.66 38.64 27.02
C PHE A 137 6.11 39.96 26.47
N PRO A 138 6.99 40.94 26.18
CA PRO A 138 6.60 42.25 25.63
C PRO A 138 6.04 42.15 24.20
N PRO A 139 5.36 43.18 23.68
CA PRO A 139 4.89 43.22 22.29
C PRO A 139 6.00 42.91 21.28
N THR A 140 5.71 42.10 20.26
CA THR A 140 6.71 41.56 19.33
C THR A 140 6.90 42.40 18.07
N TYR A 141 6.04 43.40 17.88
CA TYR A 141 6.05 44.35 16.77
C TYR A 141 5.85 45.78 17.30
N LYS A 142 6.34 46.86 16.68
CA LYS A 142 7.30 46.93 15.58
C LYS A 142 8.66 47.36 16.13
N PHE A 143 9.71 46.68 15.73
CA PHE A 143 11.08 47.02 16.06
C PHE A 143 11.83 47.69 14.91
N GLU A 144 12.89 48.40 15.24
CA GLU A 144 13.98 48.73 14.33
C GLU A 144 14.92 47.53 14.21
N ARG A 145 15.34 47.24 12.98
CA ARG A 145 16.25 46.11 12.72
C ARG A 145 17.62 46.40 13.32
N HIS A 146 18.28 45.35 13.78
CA HIS A 146 19.60 45.38 14.41
C HIS A 146 19.69 46.20 15.70
N GLN A 147 18.56 46.59 16.29
CA GLN A 147 18.51 47.19 17.63
C GLN A 147 18.05 46.17 18.67
N ALA A 148 18.86 46.00 19.72
CA ALA A 148 18.57 45.11 20.83
C ALA A 148 17.70 45.80 21.90
N GLY A 149 16.95 44.98 22.65
CA GLY A 149 16.18 45.42 23.81
C GLY A 149 14.93 46.23 23.50
N LEU A 150 14.25 46.67 24.56
CA LEU A 150 12.97 47.40 24.49
C LEU A 150 13.12 48.88 24.11
N SER A 151 14.34 49.36 23.93
CA SER A 151 14.61 50.65 23.29
C SER A 151 14.39 50.58 21.78
N GLY A 152 14.50 49.40 21.18
CA GLY A 152 14.44 49.21 19.73
C GLY A 152 13.05 49.22 19.11
N TYR A 153 12.00 49.67 19.81
CA TYR A 153 10.69 49.86 19.18
C TYR A 153 10.72 51.05 18.22
N ASP A 154 9.90 50.98 17.17
CA ASP A 154 9.80 51.95 16.08
C ASP A 154 9.80 53.40 16.58
N SER A 155 10.89 54.13 16.32
CA SER A 155 11.04 55.57 16.60
C SER A 155 10.85 56.43 15.34
N SER A 156 10.51 55.79 14.21
CA SER A 156 10.23 56.47 12.95
C SER A 156 9.02 57.40 13.04
N GLU A 157 8.89 58.31 12.07
CA GLU A 157 7.76 59.26 11.99
C GLU A 157 6.38 58.58 11.99
N LYS A 158 6.32 57.30 11.57
CA LYS A 158 5.08 56.52 11.54
C LYS A 158 4.61 56.10 12.94
N LYS A 159 5.48 56.16 13.95
CA LYS A 159 5.21 55.88 15.37
C LYS A 159 4.25 54.69 15.56
N ARG A 160 4.62 53.52 15.03
CA ARG A 160 3.75 52.33 15.13
C ARG A 160 3.64 51.90 16.59
N ILE A 161 2.41 51.85 17.09
CA ILE A 161 2.11 51.38 18.45
C ILE A 161 2.60 49.92 18.60
N PRO A 162 3.36 49.59 19.66
CA PRO A 162 3.75 48.22 19.94
C PRO A 162 2.55 47.26 20.03
N ALA A 163 2.64 46.07 19.43
CA ALA A 163 1.56 45.09 19.40
C ALA A 163 2.07 43.63 19.44
N TRP A 164 1.24 42.73 19.96
CA TRP A 164 1.42 41.28 19.86
C TRP A 164 0.77 40.76 18.59
N CYS A 165 1.45 40.98 17.47
CA CYS A 165 1.01 40.53 16.15
C CYS A 165 1.22 39.01 15.98
N ASP A 166 2.29 38.48 16.57
CA ASP A 166 2.77 37.11 16.36
C ASP A 166 2.21 36.18 17.45
N ARG A 167 1.30 35.26 17.09
CA ARG A 167 0.47 34.52 18.06
C ARG A 167 0.45 33.02 17.78
N ILE A 168 0.17 32.23 18.81
CA ILE A 168 0.05 30.77 18.72
C ILE A 168 -1.19 30.35 19.53
N LEU A 169 -2.18 29.80 18.84
CA LEU A 169 -3.45 29.35 19.37
C LEU A 169 -3.65 27.88 19.04
N TYR A 170 -4.39 27.16 19.87
CA TYR A 170 -4.63 25.73 19.66
C TYR A 170 -6.01 25.28 20.13
N ARG A 171 -6.51 24.24 19.49
CA ARG A 171 -7.66 23.43 19.91
C ARG A 171 -7.17 21.98 20.02
N ASP A 172 -7.55 21.29 21.08
CA ASP A 172 -7.38 19.84 21.22
C ASP A 172 -8.76 19.17 21.28
N SER A 173 -8.82 17.89 21.67
CA SER A 173 -10.08 17.15 21.72
C SER A 173 -10.96 17.50 22.92
N ARG A 174 -10.47 18.31 23.86
CA ARG A 174 -11.21 18.64 25.07
C ARG A 174 -12.31 19.64 24.78
N SER A 175 -13.53 19.29 25.17
CA SER A 175 -14.68 20.20 25.20
C SER A 175 -14.64 21.17 26.39
N ILE A 176 -13.96 20.78 27.48
CA ILE A 176 -13.78 21.57 28.71
C ILE A 176 -12.34 21.51 29.21
N SER A 177 -11.89 22.55 29.92
CA SER A 177 -10.48 22.70 30.30
C SER A 177 -9.90 21.61 31.21
N VAL A 178 -10.74 20.79 31.87
CA VAL A 178 -10.34 19.81 32.90
C VAL A 178 -10.52 18.35 32.44
N ALA A 179 -10.78 18.11 31.16
CA ALA A 179 -10.95 16.74 30.67
C ALA A 179 -9.60 15.98 30.62
N GLU A 180 -9.63 14.72 31.04
CA GLU A 180 -8.50 13.77 30.98
C GLU A 180 -8.42 13.07 29.62
N CYS A 181 -7.21 12.63 29.25
CA CYS A 181 -6.97 11.93 28.00
C CYS A 181 -7.58 10.52 28.01
N SER A 182 -8.36 10.18 26.98
CA SER A 182 -9.02 8.89 26.84
C SER A 182 -9.38 8.62 25.37
N LEU A 183 -9.89 7.44 25.02
CA LEU A 183 -10.29 7.18 23.62
C LEU A 183 -11.44 8.09 23.14
N GLN A 184 -12.26 8.64 24.06
CA GLN A 184 -13.31 9.63 23.76
C GLN A 184 -12.79 11.07 23.73
N CYS A 185 -11.67 11.35 24.39
CA CYS A 185 -10.96 12.63 24.37
C CYS A 185 -9.48 12.38 24.02
N PRO A 186 -9.20 12.05 22.75
CA PRO A 186 -7.96 11.37 22.39
C PRO A 186 -6.72 12.25 22.36
N VAL A 187 -6.85 13.57 22.29
CA VAL A 187 -5.72 14.48 22.38
C VAL A 187 -6.00 15.54 23.43
N VAL A 188 -5.11 15.60 24.42
CA VAL A 188 -5.12 16.60 25.49
C VAL A 188 -3.78 17.31 25.48
N SER A 189 -3.78 18.64 25.36
CA SER A 189 -2.54 19.42 25.25
C SER A 189 -2.44 20.50 26.31
N SER A 190 -1.27 20.66 26.92
CA SER A 190 -0.96 21.78 27.81
C SER A 190 0.26 22.54 27.28
N ILE A 191 0.34 23.84 27.60
CA ILE A 191 1.47 24.68 27.21
C ILE A 191 2.48 24.66 28.35
N THR A 192 3.73 24.28 28.06
CA THR A 192 4.83 24.29 29.02
C THR A 192 5.73 25.52 28.88
N LEU A 193 5.76 26.12 27.69
CA LEU A 193 6.53 27.34 27.40
C LEU A 193 5.79 28.18 26.37
N TYR A 194 5.70 29.49 26.59
CA TYR A 194 5.23 30.44 25.59
C TYR A 194 5.97 31.78 25.71
N GLU A 195 6.88 32.06 24.79
CA GLU A 195 7.78 33.20 24.89
C GLU A 195 8.18 33.81 23.54
N ALA A 196 8.70 35.04 23.59
CA ALA A 196 9.30 35.73 22.45
C ALA A 196 10.83 35.79 22.59
N CYS A 197 11.52 35.57 21.48
CA CYS A 197 12.97 35.64 21.39
C CYS A 197 13.41 37.09 21.16
N MET A 198 13.46 37.87 22.23
CA MET A 198 13.73 39.33 22.16
C MET A 198 15.14 39.69 21.70
N ASP A 199 16.10 38.76 21.83
CA ASP A 199 17.50 38.95 21.44
C ASP A 199 17.73 38.85 19.93
N VAL A 200 16.73 38.37 19.16
CA VAL A 200 16.80 38.30 17.69
C VAL A 200 16.43 39.66 17.09
N THR A 201 17.33 40.23 16.29
CA THR A 201 17.20 41.63 15.83
C THR A 201 17.12 41.80 14.31
N ASP A 202 17.19 40.71 13.53
CA ASP A 202 17.23 40.79 12.05
C ASP A 202 15.92 41.29 11.42
N SER A 203 14.82 41.14 12.14
CA SER A 203 13.48 41.54 11.71
C SER A 203 12.91 42.64 12.61
N ASP A 204 11.94 43.38 12.05
CA ASP A 204 11.08 44.30 12.79
C ASP A 204 10.00 43.56 13.62
N HIS A 205 9.90 42.24 13.47
CA HIS A 205 9.19 41.34 14.37
C HIS A 205 10.15 40.52 15.25
N LYS A 206 9.66 40.04 16.38
CA LYS A 206 10.39 39.13 17.27
C LYS A 206 9.82 37.71 17.15
N PRO A 207 10.67 36.67 16.93
CA PRO A 207 10.18 35.30 16.87
C PRO A 207 9.44 34.90 18.14
N VAL A 208 8.36 34.14 18.00
CA VAL A 208 7.56 33.61 19.11
C VAL A 208 7.60 32.09 19.06
N ARG A 209 7.83 31.45 20.21
CA ARG A 209 7.85 29.99 20.34
C ARG A 209 6.91 29.52 21.44
N CYS A 210 6.25 28.39 21.19
CA CYS A 210 5.38 27.71 22.13
C CYS A 210 5.75 26.22 22.16
N ILE A 211 5.85 25.65 23.37
CA ILE A 211 6.05 24.21 23.57
C ILE A 211 4.77 23.63 24.17
N PHE A 212 4.27 22.58 23.52
CA PHE A 212 3.13 21.80 23.99
C PHE A 212 3.60 20.49 24.62
N SER A 213 3.04 20.14 25.77
CA SER A 213 2.98 18.75 26.24
C SER A 213 1.66 18.15 25.77
N VAL A 214 1.73 17.07 25.00
CA VAL A 214 0.56 16.49 24.33
C VAL A 214 0.41 15.03 24.77
N GLU A 215 -0.70 14.74 25.44
CA GLU A 215 -1.14 13.38 25.76
C GLU A 215 -2.01 12.86 24.62
N ILE A 216 -1.72 11.66 24.14
CA ILE A 216 -2.40 11.04 23.00
C ILE A 216 -2.91 9.66 23.39
N ALA A 217 -4.22 9.46 23.35
CA ALA A 217 -4.83 8.17 23.56
C ALA A 217 -4.68 7.31 22.31
N HIS A 218 -4.02 6.17 22.47
CA HIS A 218 -3.82 5.18 21.41
C HIS A 218 -4.21 3.80 21.91
N ALA A 219 -4.88 3.03 21.06
CA ALA A 219 -5.25 1.66 21.36
C ALA A 219 -4.03 0.75 21.22
N ASP A 220 -3.84 -0.17 22.17
CA ASP A 220 -2.83 -1.22 22.04
C ASP A 220 -3.23 -2.18 20.91
N GLU A 221 -2.41 -2.25 19.85
CA GLU A 221 -2.69 -3.06 18.66
C GLU A 221 -2.68 -4.57 18.96
N LEU A 222 -1.93 -5.05 19.96
CA LEU A 222 -1.94 -6.46 20.34
C LEU A 222 -3.24 -6.83 21.05
N ILE A 223 -3.65 -6.01 22.02
CA ILE A 223 -4.93 -6.21 22.73
C ILE A 223 -6.07 -6.12 21.72
N LYS A 224 -6.08 -5.09 20.87
CA LYS A 224 -7.09 -4.93 19.82
C LYS A 224 -7.16 -6.15 18.91
N ARG A 225 -6.02 -6.68 18.44
CA ARG A 225 -5.98 -7.90 17.62
C ARG A 225 -6.53 -9.12 18.35
N GLN A 226 -6.20 -9.28 19.63
CA GLN A 226 -6.70 -10.37 20.45
C GLN A 226 -8.23 -10.29 20.61
N GLU A 227 -8.77 -9.11 20.90
CA GLU A 227 -10.21 -8.87 21.01
C GLU A 227 -10.91 -9.12 19.67
N TYR A 228 -10.35 -8.65 18.55
CA TYR A 228 -10.87 -8.99 17.22
C TYR A 228 -10.93 -10.50 16.98
N GLY A 229 -9.88 -11.24 17.34
CA GLY A 229 -9.84 -12.70 17.23
C GLY A 229 -10.93 -13.37 18.07
N GLN A 230 -11.12 -12.92 19.32
CA GLN A 230 -12.18 -13.42 20.19
C GLN A 230 -13.58 -13.13 19.63
N ILE A 231 -13.81 -11.94 19.10
CA ILE A 231 -15.09 -11.57 18.47
C ILE A 231 -15.37 -12.45 17.25
N ILE A 232 -14.37 -12.64 16.38
CA ILE A 232 -14.50 -13.50 15.20
C ILE A 232 -14.81 -14.96 15.60
N ALA A 233 -14.17 -15.47 16.65
CA ALA A 233 -14.35 -16.85 17.10
C ALA A 233 -15.68 -17.08 17.83
N SER A 234 -16.14 -16.11 18.61
CA SER A 234 -17.34 -16.24 19.46
C SER A 234 -18.64 -15.81 18.77
N ASN A 235 -18.57 -14.93 17.76
CA ASN A 235 -19.74 -14.43 17.07
C ASN A 235 -20.19 -15.38 15.95
N GLU A 236 -21.26 -16.14 16.21
CA GLU A 236 -21.78 -17.13 15.27
C GLU A 236 -22.13 -16.55 13.89
N LYS A 237 -22.68 -15.33 13.85
CA LYS A 237 -23.04 -14.67 12.58
C LYS A 237 -21.79 -14.36 11.76
N ILE A 238 -20.75 -13.79 12.37
CA ILE A 238 -19.47 -13.53 11.70
C ILE A 238 -18.85 -14.84 11.21
N ARG A 239 -18.82 -15.86 12.08
CA ARG A 239 -18.28 -17.17 11.72
C ARG A 239 -19.02 -17.79 10.53
N SER A 240 -20.35 -17.75 10.52
CA SER A 240 -21.16 -18.27 9.41
C SER A 240 -20.86 -17.55 8.09
N PHE A 241 -20.70 -16.22 8.11
CA PHE A 241 -20.33 -15.46 6.92
C PHE A 241 -18.90 -15.75 6.44
N LEU A 242 -17.96 -15.99 7.36
CA LEU A 242 -16.60 -16.38 7.01
C LEU A 242 -16.56 -17.77 6.39
N GLU A 243 -17.26 -18.75 6.98
CA GLU A 243 -17.40 -20.09 6.42
C GLU A 243 -18.01 -20.06 5.01
N GLU A 244 -19.06 -19.27 4.81
CA GLU A 244 -19.66 -19.05 3.49
C GLU A 244 -18.68 -18.41 2.49
N SER A 245 -17.86 -17.46 2.95
CA SER A 245 -16.88 -16.76 2.11
C SER A 245 -15.64 -17.61 1.78
N CYS A 246 -15.32 -18.58 2.64
CA CYS A 246 -14.20 -19.51 2.47
C CYS A 246 -14.60 -20.80 1.71
N ALA A 247 -15.88 -20.96 1.36
CA ALA A 247 -16.35 -22.12 0.63
C ALA A 247 -15.65 -22.23 -0.73
N ILE A 248 -15.00 -23.37 -0.99
CA ILE A 248 -14.36 -23.65 -2.27
C ILE A 248 -15.48 -24.02 -3.27
N PRO A 249 -15.67 -23.27 -4.36
CA PRO A 249 -16.68 -23.57 -5.36
C PRO A 249 -16.49 -24.97 -5.94
N GLU A 250 -17.59 -25.66 -6.21
CA GLU A 250 -17.53 -26.92 -6.93
C GLU A 250 -17.10 -26.66 -8.39
N ILE A 251 -16.00 -27.28 -8.81
CA ILE A 251 -15.44 -27.17 -10.15
C ILE A 251 -15.42 -28.55 -10.82
N THR A 252 -15.66 -28.57 -12.13
CA THR A 252 -15.41 -29.74 -12.98
C THR A 252 -14.33 -29.42 -14.00
N VAL A 253 -13.35 -30.31 -14.17
CA VAL A 253 -12.34 -30.27 -15.22
C VAL A 253 -12.71 -31.31 -16.29
N SER A 254 -12.64 -30.97 -17.57
CA SER A 254 -13.19 -31.81 -18.65
C SER A 254 -12.48 -33.14 -18.88
N THR A 255 -11.21 -33.26 -18.48
CA THR A 255 -10.43 -34.48 -18.65
C THR A 255 -9.31 -34.55 -17.61
N ASN A 256 -8.89 -35.78 -17.30
CA ASN A 256 -7.70 -36.06 -16.50
C ASN A 256 -6.49 -36.45 -17.37
N ASN A 257 -6.69 -36.57 -18.69
CA ASN A 257 -5.66 -36.97 -19.65
C ASN A 257 -5.76 -36.11 -20.91
N ILE A 258 -4.62 -35.60 -21.38
CA ILE A 258 -4.46 -34.86 -22.62
C ILE A 258 -3.39 -35.57 -23.44
N ILE A 259 -3.69 -35.82 -24.72
CA ILE A 259 -2.72 -36.36 -25.68
C ILE A 259 -2.53 -35.28 -26.75
N LEU A 260 -1.28 -34.85 -26.95
CA LEU A 260 -0.88 -33.87 -27.95
C LEU A 260 -0.05 -34.57 -29.04
N GLN A 261 -0.37 -34.33 -30.30
CA GLN A 261 0.52 -34.64 -31.42
C GLN A 261 1.20 -33.34 -31.87
N ASN A 262 2.26 -33.42 -32.70
CA ASN A 262 3.08 -32.24 -33.03
C ASN A 262 2.24 -31.05 -33.49
N GLN A 263 2.45 -29.89 -32.85
CA GLN A 263 1.72 -28.63 -33.06
C GLN A 263 0.22 -28.67 -32.74
N ASP A 264 -0.28 -29.71 -32.09
CA ASP A 264 -1.68 -29.75 -31.65
C ASP A 264 -1.90 -28.87 -30.41
N THR A 265 -3.09 -28.29 -30.35
CA THR A 265 -3.63 -27.63 -29.16
C THR A 265 -4.82 -28.43 -28.65
N SER A 266 -4.78 -28.84 -27.40
CA SER A 266 -5.94 -29.41 -26.70
C SER A 266 -6.62 -28.34 -25.85
N ILE A 267 -7.94 -28.45 -25.70
CA ILE A 267 -8.74 -27.52 -24.89
C ILE A 267 -9.18 -28.21 -23.60
N LEU A 268 -8.62 -27.76 -22.48
CA LEU A 268 -9.03 -28.14 -21.14
C LEU A 268 -10.13 -27.17 -20.66
N ARG A 269 -11.33 -27.69 -20.41
CA ARG A 269 -12.45 -26.87 -19.93
C ARG A 269 -12.56 -26.95 -18.41
N ILE A 270 -12.55 -25.80 -17.74
CA ILE A 270 -12.75 -25.67 -16.30
C ILE A 270 -14.11 -25.01 -16.08
N THR A 271 -15.03 -25.71 -15.44
CA THR A 271 -16.42 -25.26 -15.24
C THR A 271 -16.71 -25.03 -13.77
N ASN A 272 -17.16 -23.83 -13.42
CA ASN A 272 -17.66 -23.51 -12.09
C ASN A 272 -19.14 -23.89 -11.98
N LYS A 273 -19.41 -24.94 -11.20
CA LYS A 273 -20.77 -25.43 -10.91
C LYS A 273 -21.47 -24.60 -9.83
N CYS A 274 -20.73 -23.78 -9.08
CA CYS A 274 -21.32 -22.88 -8.12
C CYS A 274 -22.06 -21.75 -8.82
N GLU A 275 -23.27 -21.43 -8.36
CA GLU A 275 -24.06 -20.30 -8.86
C GLU A 275 -23.82 -18.99 -8.09
N LYS A 276 -23.06 -19.05 -6.99
CA LYS A 276 -22.89 -17.92 -6.08
C LYS A 276 -21.48 -17.33 -6.11
N TYR A 277 -20.45 -18.16 -6.01
CA TYR A 277 -19.08 -17.68 -5.78
C TYR A 277 -18.19 -17.88 -7.00
N LYS A 278 -17.26 -16.94 -7.19
CA LYS A 278 -16.21 -17.05 -8.19
C LYS A 278 -15.18 -18.06 -7.71
N ALA A 279 -14.65 -18.85 -8.64
CA ALA A 279 -13.50 -19.71 -8.38
C ALA A 279 -12.24 -19.05 -8.96
N VAL A 280 -11.13 -19.16 -8.26
CA VAL A 280 -9.81 -18.83 -8.79
C VAL A 280 -9.15 -20.16 -9.14
N PHE A 281 -8.57 -20.26 -10.34
CA PHE A 281 -7.78 -21.42 -10.73
C PHE A 281 -6.34 -21.01 -11.01
N GLN A 282 -5.41 -21.91 -10.72
CA GLN A 282 -4.01 -21.82 -11.05
C GLN A 282 -3.54 -23.20 -11.49
N ILE A 283 -2.92 -23.27 -12.66
CA ILE A 283 -2.35 -24.48 -13.22
C ILE A 283 -0.84 -24.41 -13.04
N VAL A 284 -0.27 -25.46 -12.46
CA VAL A 284 1.17 -25.61 -12.25
C VAL A 284 1.61 -26.99 -12.70
N ALA A 285 2.85 -27.16 -13.12
CA ALA A 285 3.40 -28.49 -13.34
C ALA A 285 3.83 -29.13 -12.01
N GLU A 286 3.59 -30.42 -11.86
CA GLU A 286 4.10 -31.21 -10.74
C GLU A 286 5.58 -31.52 -10.99
N GLY A 287 6.48 -30.76 -10.35
CA GLY A 287 7.92 -31.01 -10.42
C GLY A 287 8.26 -32.35 -9.76
N HIS A 288 8.78 -33.32 -10.53
CA HIS A 288 9.29 -34.57 -9.98
C HIS A 288 10.73 -34.38 -9.48
N SER A 289 10.97 -34.56 -8.18
CA SER A 289 12.30 -34.92 -7.65
C SER A 289 12.33 -36.44 -7.46
N ASN A 290 13.02 -37.17 -8.35
CA ASN A 290 13.12 -38.62 -8.23
C ASN A 290 14.03 -39.02 -7.04
N ILE A 291 13.44 -39.69 -6.04
CA ILE A 291 14.18 -40.51 -5.09
C ILE A 291 14.42 -41.88 -5.76
N GLN A 292 15.67 -42.07 -6.15
CA GLN A 292 16.41 -43.34 -6.27
C GLN A 292 16.17 -44.22 -7.53
N GLY A 293 17.20 -44.31 -8.39
CA GLY A 293 17.65 -45.63 -8.84
C GLY A 293 17.73 -45.98 -10.34
N SER A 294 17.99 -45.07 -11.27
CA SER A 294 18.72 -45.43 -12.53
C SER A 294 19.21 -44.19 -13.26
N ALA A 295 20.47 -44.19 -13.68
CA ALA A 295 21.14 -43.08 -14.34
C ALA A 295 20.52 -42.78 -15.72
N ASN A 296 19.70 -41.73 -15.77
CA ASN A 296 19.47 -40.76 -16.85
C ASN A 296 18.05 -40.17 -16.68
N ALA A 297 17.86 -39.41 -15.60
CA ALA A 297 16.66 -38.59 -15.42
C ALA A 297 16.90 -37.24 -16.11
N SER A 298 16.14 -36.94 -17.15
CA SER A 298 16.11 -35.63 -17.79
C SER A 298 15.58 -34.60 -16.78
N GLU A 299 16.47 -33.72 -16.35
CA GLU A 299 16.20 -32.63 -15.41
C GLU A 299 15.21 -31.65 -16.07
N LEU A 300 14.00 -31.52 -15.50
CA LEU A 300 12.95 -30.66 -16.03
C LEU A 300 13.35 -29.20 -15.80
N CYS A 301 14.02 -28.58 -16.77
CA CYS A 301 14.40 -27.18 -16.68
C CYS A 301 13.16 -26.32 -17.00
N ALA A 302 12.60 -25.67 -15.96
CA ALA A 302 11.36 -24.90 -16.05
C ALA A 302 11.65 -23.45 -16.45
N ARG A 303 10.87 -22.88 -17.37
CA ARG A 303 11.11 -21.51 -17.89
C ARG A 303 10.33 -20.40 -17.20
N CYS A 304 9.37 -20.70 -16.32
CA CYS A 304 8.36 -19.69 -15.94
C CYS A 304 7.77 -19.89 -14.53
N SER A 305 7.05 -18.86 -14.08
CA SER A 305 6.39 -18.70 -12.77
C SER A 305 5.38 -19.80 -12.37
N PHE A 306 5.15 -20.79 -13.24
CA PHE A 306 4.20 -21.90 -13.05
C PHE A 306 4.84 -23.30 -13.24
N GLY A 307 6.14 -23.36 -13.49
CA GLY A 307 6.90 -24.62 -13.47
C GLY A 307 6.78 -25.52 -14.71
N PHE A 308 6.11 -25.09 -15.79
CA PHE A 308 5.94 -25.92 -16.99
C PHE A 308 7.27 -26.24 -17.71
N PRO A 309 7.39 -27.43 -18.32
CA PRO A 309 8.54 -27.78 -19.16
C PRO A 309 8.57 -26.96 -20.45
N PHE A 310 9.75 -26.79 -21.05
CA PHE A 310 9.96 -25.98 -22.26
C PHE A 310 9.08 -26.31 -23.47
N TRP A 311 8.60 -27.55 -23.58
CA TRP A 311 7.79 -28.01 -24.71
C TRP A 311 6.29 -27.79 -24.52
N LEU A 312 5.85 -27.33 -23.34
CA LEU A 312 4.43 -27.22 -23.00
C LEU A 312 4.03 -25.76 -22.70
N GLU A 313 3.10 -25.25 -23.51
CA GLU A 313 2.42 -23.98 -23.24
C GLU A 313 1.02 -24.23 -22.66
N VAL A 314 0.68 -23.52 -21.59
CA VAL A 314 -0.67 -23.54 -20.96
C VAL A 314 -1.18 -22.11 -20.83
N ASN A 315 -2.29 -21.80 -21.52
CA ASN A 315 -2.81 -20.44 -21.57
C ASN A 315 -4.37 -20.40 -21.51
N PRO A 316 -4.98 -19.65 -20.58
CA PRO A 316 -4.36 -19.04 -19.41
C PRO A 316 -3.94 -20.07 -18.36
N ALA A 317 -2.77 -19.90 -17.75
CA ALA A 317 -2.32 -20.73 -16.62
C ALA A 317 -3.00 -20.36 -15.29
N CYS A 318 -3.59 -19.18 -15.17
CA CYS A 318 -4.37 -18.80 -14.00
C CYS A 318 -5.50 -17.83 -14.37
N GLY A 319 -6.52 -17.73 -13.51
CA GLY A 319 -7.62 -16.81 -13.75
C GLY A 319 -8.81 -17.03 -12.84
N ILE A 320 -9.92 -16.37 -13.17
CA ILE A 320 -11.16 -16.39 -12.39
C ILE A 320 -12.29 -16.96 -13.23
N VAL A 321 -12.99 -17.97 -12.71
CA VAL A 321 -14.19 -18.57 -13.30
C VAL A 321 -15.41 -18.04 -12.56
N LYS A 322 -16.23 -17.22 -13.23
CA LYS A 322 -17.47 -16.70 -12.64
C LYS A 322 -18.48 -17.81 -12.37
N PRO A 323 -19.49 -17.58 -11.51
CA PRO A 323 -20.51 -18.58 -11.23
C PRO A 323 -21.21 -19.09 -12.50
N GLY A 324 -21.39 -20.41 -12.59
CA GLY A 324 -22.03 -21.08 -13.73
C GLY A 324 -21.26 -21.03 -15.05
N GLN A 325 -20.05 -20.46 -15.08
CA GLN A 325 -19.28 -20.29 -16.32
C GLN A 325 -18.27 -21.41 -16.54
N THR A 326 -17.94 -21.61 -17.81
CA THR A 326 -16.83 -22.46 -18.26
C THR A 326 -15.78 -21.59 -18.91
N ILE A 327 -14.52 -21.81 -18.56
CA ILE A 327 -13.37 -21.26 -19.27
C ILE A 327 -12.68 -22.36 -20.05
N GLU A 328 -12.03 -21.96 -21.13
CA GLU A 328 -11.22 -22.83 -21.98
C GLU A 328 -9.75 -22.47 -21.76
N VAL A 329 -8.93 -23.47 -21.45
CA VAL A 329 -7.48 -23.37 -21.32
C VAL A 329 -6.86 -24.14 -22.49
N SER A 330 -6.08 -23.46 -23.31
CA SER A 330 -5.28 -24.12 -24.36
C SER A 330 -4.06 -24.76 -23.73
N VAL A 331 -3.86 -26.03 -24.03
CA VAL A 331 -2.68 -26.82 -23.68
C VAL A 331 -2.03 -27.22 -25.00
N HIS A 332 -0.87 -26.65 -25.29
CA HIS A 332 -0.23 -26.73 -26.61
C HIS A 332 1.21 -27.22 -26.50
N HIS A 333 1.63 -28.02 -27.49
CA HIS A 333 3.03 -28.39 -27.65
C HIS A 333 3.76 -27.30 -28.45
N GLU A 334 4.74 -26.64 -27.85
CA GLU A 334 5.56 -25.61 -28.50
C GLU A 334 6.87 -26.22 -29.02
N ASP A 335 7.07 -26.21 -30.34
CA ASP A 335 8.33 -26.59 -30.98
C ASP A 335 9.28 -25.39 -30.98
N LEU A 336 10.29 -25.38 -30.12
CA LEU A 336 11.35 -24.36 -30.18
C LEU A 336 12.28 -24.64 -31.36
N HIS A 337 11.93 -24.13 -32.53
CA HIS A 337 12.92 -23.86 -33.58
C HIS A 337 13.42 -22.42 -33.42
N THR A 338 14.35 -22.19 -32.47
CA THR A 338 15.08 -20.92 -32.44
C THR A 338 15.97 -20.82 -33.66
N GLN A 339 15.52 -20.02 -34.62
CA GLN A 339 16.23 -19.59 -35.83
C GLN A 339 17.38 -18.61 -35.48
N GLU A 340 18.21 -18.88 -34.47
CA GLU A 340 19.32 -17.98 -34.08
C GLU A 340 20.68 -18.64 -33.76
N ASP A 341 20.83 -19.97 -33.81
CA ASP A 341 22.15 -20.61 -33.55
C ASP A 341 22.73 -21.31 -34.79
N LEU A 342 22.91 -20.56 -35.88
CA LEU A 342 23.82 -20.95 -36.97
C LEU A 342 25.16 -20.23 -36.77
N VAL A 343 26.11 -20.91 -36.13
CA VAL A 343 27.54 -20.60 -36.26
C VAL A 343 28.17 -21.70 -37.12
N ASP A 344 28.79 -21.30 -38.23
CA ASP A 344 29.56 -22.13 -39.17
C ASP A 344 28.83 -23.25 -39.94
N GLY A 345 27.51 -23.14 -40.15
CA GLY A 345 26.81 -23.94 -41.17
C GLY A 345 26.84 -25.47 -40.98
N ILE A 346 27.24 -25.94 -39.80
CA ILE A 346 27.20 -27.35 -39.42
C ILE A 346 26.16 -27.48 -38.30
N PRO A 347 25.09 -28.28 -38.47
CA PRO A 347 24.14 -28.53 -37.40
C PRO A 347 24.85 -29.30 -36.28
N GLN A 348 25.07 -28.67 -35.12
CA GLN A 348 25.47 -29.41 -33.94
C GLN A 348 24.27 -30.24 -33.44
N ASN A 349 24.55 -31.50 -33.13
CA ASN A 349 23.59 -32.54 -32.76
C ASN A 349 22.67 -32.12 -31.61
N TRP A 350 21.48 -31.60 -31.93
CA TRP A 350 20.32 -31.57 -31.04
C TRP A 350 19.28 -32.64 -31.37
N GLN A 351 19.63 -33.63 -32.20
CA GLN A 351 18.75 -34.71 -32.67
C GLN A 351 18.29 -35.70 -31.58
N CYS A 352 18.35 -35.37 -30.29
CA CYS A 352 18.08 -36.34 -29.22
C CYS A 352 16.86 -36.05 -28.34
N GLU A 353 16.32 -34.83 -28.25
CA GLU A 353 15.14 -34.57 -27.37
C GLU A 353 13.81 -34.38 -28.09
N ASP A 354 13.81 -34.04 -29.39
CA ASP A 354 12.58 -33.75 -30.16
C ASP A 354 11.91 -34.97 -30.81
N THR A 355 12.40 -36.19 -30.54
CA THR A 355 11.91 -37.44 -31.15
C THR A 355 11.40 -38.46 -30.13
N ARG A 356 11.13 -38.03 -28.90
CA ARG A 356 10.68 -38.89 -27.79
C ARG A 356 9.31 -38.46 -27.27
N ASP A 357 8.52 -39.44 -26.86
CA ASP A 357 7.28 -39.18 -26.13
C ASP A 357 7.61 -38.44 -24.82
N LYS A 358 6.87 -37.36 -24.54
CA LYS A 358 7.07 -36.53 -23.36
C LYS A 358 5.84 -36.62 -22.46
N GLU A 359 6.03 -36.66 -21.15
CA GLU A 359 4.94 -36.66 -20.17
C GLU A 359 5.17 -35.59 -19.11
N VAL A 360 4.09 -34.93 -18.71
CA VAL A 360 4.07 -34.06 -17.52
C VAL A 360 2.68 -34.13 -16.87
N VAL A 361 2.67 -34.10 -15.53
CA VAL A 361 1.42 -33.93 -14.77
C VAL A 361 1.26 -32.46 -14.45
N ILE A 362 0.10 -31.89 -14.80
CA ILE A 362 -0.29 -30.55 -14.38
C ILE A 362 -1.36 -30.63 -13.29
N LEU A 363 -1.26 -29.75 -12.31
CA LEU A 363 -2.20 -29.59 -11.20
C LEU A 363 -3.05 -28.36 -11.46
N VAL A 364 -4.36 -28.55 -11.61
CA VAL A 364 -5.35 -27.48 -11.64
C VAL A 364 -5.79 -27.20 -10.21
N ASN A 365 -5.13 -26.25 -9.55
CA ASN A 365 -5.45 -25.80 -8.20
C ASN A 365 -6.62 -24.82 -8.23
N ILE A 366 -7.66 -25.10 -7.46
CA ILE A 366 -8.87 -24.31 -7.34
C ILE A 366 -8.97 -23.76 -5.92
N THR A 367 -9.17 -22.46 -5.79
CA THR A 367 -9.48 -21.80 -4.51
C THR A 367 -10.74 -20.95 -4.63
N GLY A 368 -11.42 -20.74 -3.50
CA GLY A 368 -12.45 -19.71 -3.39
C GLY A 368 -11.79 -18.33 -3.25
N THR A 369 -12.46 -17.26 -3.67
CA THR A 369 -11.91 -15.89 -3.57
C THR A 369 -11.61 -15.42 -2.15
N GLY A 370 -12.24 -16.04 -1.14
CA GLY A 370 -12.03 -15.74 0.28
C GLY A 370 -11.29 -16.83 1.05
N SER A 371 -10.79 -17.88 0.38
CA SER A 371 -10.20 -19.05 1.04
C SER A 371 -8.72 -19.20 0.73
N THR A 372 -7.94 -19.57 1.74
CA THR A 372 -6.56 -20.06 1.56
C THR A 372 -6.52 -21.56 1.31
N GLU A 373 -7.64 -22.27 1.49
CA GLU A 373 -7.76 -23.69 1.17
C GLU A 373 -8.18 -23.88 -0.28
N GLY A 374 -7.73 -24.98 -0.88
CA GLY A 374 -7.99 -25.29 -2.29
C GLY A 374 -8.16 -26.78 -2.57
N LYS A 375 -8.70 -27.08 -3.74
CA LYS A 375 -8.78 -28.43 -4.30
C LYS A 375 -7.94 -28.50 -5.56
N SER A 376 -7.18 -29.59 -5.72
CA SER A 376 -6.32 -29.79 -6.90
C SER A 376 -6.86 -30.93 -7.75
N HIS A 377 -6.97 -30.70 -9.06
CA HIS A 377 -7.24 -31.75 -10.04
C HIS A 377 -5.96 -32.09 -10.80
N ARG A 378 -5.64 -33.38 -10.91
CA ARG A 378 -4.46 -33.88 -11.63
C ARG A 378 -4.83 -34.17 -13.09
N VAL A 379 -4.05 -33.64 -14.03
CA VAL A 379 -4.20 -33.90 -15.45
C VAL A 379 -2.85 -34.38 -16.01
N HIS A 380 -2.83 -35.57 -16.60
CA HIS A 380 -1.66 -36.10 -17.30
C HIS A 380 -1.64 -35.55 -18.73
N VAL A 381 -0.50 -35.00 -19.16
CA VAL A 381 -0.30 -34.49 -20.51
C VAL A 381 0.80 -35.32 -21.16
N HIS A 382 0.42 -36.06 -22.20
CA HIS A 382 1.32 -36.86 -23.02
C HIS A 382 1.49 -36.22 -24.39
N HIS A 383 2.73 -36.07 -24.84
CA HIS A 383 3.05 -35.74 -26.22
C HIS A 383 3.54 -37.01 -26.93
N CYS A 384 2.90 -37.35 -28.06
CA CYS A 384 3.26 -38.54 -28.85
C CYS A 384 3.91 -38.12 -30.18
N PHE A 385 5.14 -38.59 -30.43
CA PHE A 385 5.84 -38.30 -31.68
C PHE A 385 5.43 -39.29 -32.80
N PRO A 386 4.89 -38.84 -33.95
CA PRO A 386 4.48 -39.74 -35.02
C PRO A 386 5.70 -40.27 -35.81
N PHE A 387 5.92 -41.59 -35.74
CA PHE A 387 6.96 -42.28 -36.51
C PHE A 387 6.59 -42.30 -38.02
N ARG A 388 7.36 -41.63 -38.90
CA ARG A 388 7.21 -41.78 -40.36
C ARG A 388 7.94 -43.05 -40.82
N SER A 389 7.22 -44.05 -41.32
CA SER A 389 7.83 -45.19 -42.03
C SER A 389 8.17 -44.79 -43.47
N GLU A 390 9.45 -44.68 -43.83
CA GLU A 390 9.84 -44.61 -45.24
C GLU A 390 9.71 -45.98 -45.92
N ASP A 391 8.86 -46.03 -46.94
CA ASP A 391 8.70 -47.14 -47.87
C ASP A 391 10.02 -47.44 -48.63
N ARG A 392 10.67 -48.56 -48.30
CA ARG A 392 11.75 -49.12 -49.14
C ARG A 392 11.15 -49.86 -50.34
N LYS A 393 11.02 -49.20 -51.49
CA LYS A 393 10.98 -49.86 -52.81
C LYS A 393 12.38 -49.93 -53.42
N GLY A 394 12.73 -51.12 -53.91
CA GLY A 394 14.10 -51.58 -54.07
C GLY A 394 14.82 -51.24 -55.37
N SER A 395 16.07 -51.70 -55.43
CA SER A 395 16.71 -52.14 -56.68
C SER A 395 17.92 -53.03 -56.33
N SER A 396 17.94 -54.20 -56.96
CA SER A 396 18.99 -55.22 -56.90
C SER A 396 20.31 -54.79 -57.56
N ARG A 397 21.46 -55.31 -57.08
CA ARG A 397 22.46 -56.03 -57.90
C ARG A 397 23.64 -56.58 -57.07
N ARG A 398 23.80 -57.91 -57.18
CA ARG A 398 25.02 -58.78 -57.20
C ARG A 398 26.38 -58.26 -56.66
N ASN A 399 26.99 -59.02 -55.75
CA ASN A 399 28.16 -59.91 -55.99
C ASN A 399 28.58 -60.65 -54.69
N GLN A 400 28.48 -61.99 -54.67
CA GLN A 400 29.57 -62.99 -54.67
C GLN A 400 30.38 -63.20 -53.37
N SER A 401 30.28 -64.44 -52.85
CA SER A 401 31.31 -65.33 -52.23
C SER A 401 32.06 -64.84 -50.98
N SER A 402 32.39 -65.62 -49.94
CA SER A 402 32.43 -67.08 -49.75
C SER A 402 32.73 -67.43 -48.28
N GLN A 403 32.25 -68.62 -47.87
CA GLN A 403 32.91 -69.63 -47.01
C GLN A 403 32.99 -69.48 -45.46
N LEU A 404 32.46 -70.54 -44.81
CA LEU A 404 33.03 -71.37 -43.71
C LEU A 404 33.27 -70.67 -42.35
N GLN A 405 32.95 -71.21 -41.16
CA GLN A 405 32.98 -72.55 -40.57
C GLN A 405 32.14 -72.50 -39.25
N ARG A 406 31.40 -73.56 -38.86
CA ARG A 406 31.66 -74.45 -37.69
C ARG A 406 32.01 -73.72 -36.36
N SER A 407 31.47 -74.02 -35.18
CA SER A 407 30.86 -75.25 -34.66
C SER A 407 30.23 -74.95 -33.29
N ASP A 408 29.11 -75.60 -33.02
CA ASP A 408 28.80 -76.44 -31.85
C ASP A 408 29.00 -75.90 -30.41
N VAL A 409 27.92 -75.74 -29.63
CA VAL A 409 27.35 -76.73 -28.66
C VAL A 409 27.94 -76.50 -27.25
N LYS A 410 27.21 -76.45 -26.13
CA LYS A 410 26.28 -77.41 -25.51
C LYS A 410 25.53 -76.65 -24.38
N THR A 411 24.20 -76.67 -24.38
CA THR A 411 23.30 -77.37 -23.42
C THR A 411 23.54 -77.02 -21.94
N GLY A 412 22.51 -76.54 -21.23
CA GLY A 412 21.40 -77.37 -20.72
C GLY A 412 21.67 -77.63 -19.24
N ASN A 413 20.74 -77.67 -18.30
CA ASN A 413 19.32 -77.99 -18.35
C ASN A 413 18.72 -77.60 -16.99
N SER A 414 17.41 -77.30 -16.98
CA SER A 414 16.36 -77.77 -16.07
C SER A 414 16.57 -77.66 -14.54
N SER A 415 15.59 -77.35 -13.69
CA SER A 415 14.18 -77.73 -13.69
C SER A 415 13.51 -77.08 -12.48
N ASP A 416 12.23 -76.71 -12.67
CA ASP A 416 11.07 -76.90 -11.80
C ASP A 416 11.01 -76.47 -10.32
N ALA A 417 9.78 -76.02 -10.03
CA ALA A 417 8.98 -76.21 -8.81
C ALA A 417 8.85 -75.01 -7.84
N ASP A 418 7.68 -74.38 -7.95
CA ASP A 418 6.83 -73.83 -6.87
C ASP A 418 6.63 -74.86 -5.71
N PRO A 419 6.00 -74.58 -4.54
CA PRO A 419 5.35 -73.35 -4.07
C PRO A 419 5.59 -73.04 -2.55
N GLY A 420 4.94 -72.00 -2.01
CA GLY A 420 4.45 -72.05 -0.61
C GLY A 420 4.81 -70.90 0.33
N SER A 421 3.78 -70.10 0.64
CA SER A 421 3.44 -69.41 1.91
C SER A 421 4.49 -69.29 3.03
N PHE A 422 4.60 -68.12 3.66
CA PHE A 422 4.35 -67.95 5.11
C PHE A 422 4.25 -66.48 5.54
N HIS A 423 3.51 -66.32 6.63
CA HIS A 423 3.00 -65.16 7.34
C HIS A 423 3.98 -64.11 7.94
N LEU A 424 3.39 -62.92 8.17
CA LEU A 424 3.45 -62.02 9.34
C LEU A 424 4.81 -61.40 9.75
N ARG A 425 4.92 -60.09 9.58
CA ARG A 425 4.69 -59.12 10.67
C ARG A 425 4.37 -57.74 10.12
#